data_AF-A0A7C4JIQ0-F1
#
_entry.id   AF-A0A7C4JIQ0-F1
#
_cell.length_a   1.000
_cell.length_b   1.000
_cell.length_c   1.000
_cell.angle_alpha   90.00
_cell.angle_beta   90.00
_cell.angle_gamma   90.00
#
_symmetry.space_group_name_H-M   'P 1'
#
loop_
_entity.id
_entity.type
_entity.pdbx_description
1 polymer ?
#
loop_
_entity_poly.entity_id
_entity_poly.type
_entity_poly.pdbx_seq_one_letter_code
_entity_poly.pdbx_strand_id
1 'polypeptide(L)'
;MNSEIEFDRDYRYIIEEPFIKGLLRILILSALKEGEKRGYQVYRYIVNKIRLKVSLSTMYTLLKELKDKDFIVNIEGVYHLTEKGRKALEIFMRKYNDIKSIFI
;
A
#
# COMPACT_ATOMS: atom_id res chain seq x y z
N MET A 1 -0.72 -30.37 -17.59
CA MET A 1 -1.03 -29.06 -16.98
C MET A 1 -0.20 -28.05 -17.77
N ASN A 2 -0.84 -27.09 -18.47
CA ASN A 2 -0.14 -26.26 -19.47
C ASN A 2 0.91 -25.35 -18.81
N SER A 3 2.10 -25.27 -19.40
CA SER A 3 3.22 -24.43 -18.96
C SER A 3 2.84 -22.95 -18.84
N GLU A 4 1.91 -22.45 -19.66
CA GLU A 4 1.39 -21.08 -19.56
C GLU A 4 0.58 -20.82 -18.28
N ILE A 5 -0.17 -21.81 -17.80
CA ILE A 5 -0.96 -21.71 -16.56
C ILE A 5 -0.05 -21.70 -15.34
N GLU A 6 1.05 -22.45 -15.40
CA GLU A 6 2.07 -22.49 -14.36
C GLU A 6 2.83 -21.16 -14.30
N PHE A 7 3.30 -20.64 -15.44
CA PHE A 7 3.93 -19.32 -15.52
C PHE A 7 3.05 -18.20 -14.99
N ASP A 8 1.78 -18.14 -15.40
CA ASP A 8 0.87 -17.08 -14.95
C ASP A 8 0.57 -17.15 -13.45
N ARG A 9 0.51 -18.37 -12.88
CA ARG A 9 0.40 -18.55 -11.44
C ARG A 9 1.65 -18.05 -10.71
N ASP A 10 2.82 -18.42 -11.19
CA ASP A 10 4.10 -18.04 -10.57
C ASP A 10 4.34 -16.54 -10.69
N TYR A 11 4.05 -15.94 -11.85
CA TYR A 11 4.10 -14.49 -12.03
C TYR A 11 3.23 -13.76 -11.01
N ARG A 12 1.96 -14.19 -10.86
CA ARG A 12 1.04 -13.57 -9.91
C ARG A 12 1.52 -13.71 -8.47
N TYR A 13 1.97 -14.90 -8.09
CA TYR A 13 2.38 -15.20 -6.73
C TYR A 13 3.72 -14.56 -6.33
N ILE A 14 4.72 -14.61 -7.21
CA ILE A 14 6.10 -14.17 -6.92
C ILE A 14 6.25 -12.67 -7.15
N ILE A 15 5.60 -12.11 -8.18
CA ILE A 15 5.84 -10.75 -8.65
C ILE A 15 4.65 -9.84 -8.35
N GLU A 16 3.49 -10.14 -8.93
CA GLU A 16 2.36 -9.21 -8.93
C GLU A 16 1.79 -8.97 -7.52
N GLU A 17 1.40 -10.02 -6.80
CA GLU A 17 0.79 -9.87 -5.48
C GLU A 17 1.70 -9.21 -4.44
N PRO A 18 2.99 -9.59 -4.29
CA PRO A 18 3.89 -8.94 -3.35
C PRO A 18 4.12 -7.47 -3.71
N PHE A 19 4.26 -7.16 -5.00
CA PHE A 19 4.41 -5.79 -5.48
C PHE A 19 3.17 -4.95 -5.17
N ILE A 20 1.97 -5.44 -5.52
CA ILE A 20 0.71 -4.74 -5.26
C ILE A 20 0.51 -4.53 -3.75
N LYS A 21 0.74 -5.55 -2.91
CA LYS A 21 0.63 -5.41 -1.45
C LYS A 21 1.63 -4.39 -0.91
N GLY A 22 2.86 -4.38 -1.39
CA GLY A 22 3.88 -3.38 -1.05
C GLY A 22 3.44 -1.96 -1.43
N LEU A 23 3.01 -1.78 -2.67
CA LEU A 23 2.53 -0.52 -3.20
C LEU A 23 1.33 0.00 -2.40
N LEU A 24 0.33 -0.85 -2.11
CA LEU A 24 -0.84 -0.48 -1.31
C LEU A 24 -0.47 0.05 0.07
N ARG A 25 0.53 -0.52 0.76
CA ARG A 25 1.00 0.00 2.05
C ARG A 25 1.52 1.43 1.91
N ILE A 26 2.34 1.70 0.89
CA ILE A 26 2.85 3.05 0.60
C ILE A 26 1.70 4.01 0.29
N LEU A 27 0.71 3.56 -0.49
CA LEU A 27 -0.44 4.39 -0.86
C LEU A 27 -1.32 4.75 0.35
N ILE A 28 -1.46 3.85 1.32
CA ILE A 28 -2.11 4.15 2.60
C ILE A 28 -1.33 5.26 3.32
N LEU A 29 0.00 5.14 3.44
CA LEU A 29 0.82 6.17 4.08
C LEU A 29 0.70 7.52 3.35
N SER A 30 0.74 7.52 2.01
CA SER A 30 0.55 8.72 1.19
C SER A 30 -0.83 9.34 1.38
N ALA A 31 -1.89 8.52 1.44
CA ALA A 31 -3.24 8.99 1.69
C ALA A 31 -3.35 9.69 3.05
N LEU A 32 -2.70 9.16 4.09
CA LEU A 32 -2.70 9.74 5.43
C LEU A 32 -1.76 10.95 5.56
N LYS A 33 -0.73 11.07 4.71
CA LYS A 33 0.11 12.27 4.61
C LYS A 33 -0.69 13.49 4.15
N GLU A 34 -1.68 13.29 3.27
CA GLU A 34 -2.60 14.36 2.82
C GLU A 34 -3.68 14.71 3.86
N GLY A 35 -3.68 14.06 5.03
CA GLY A 35 -4.63 14.31 6.11
C GLY A 35 -5.26 13.03 6.66
N GLU A 36 -5.75 13.12 7.88
CA GLU A 36 -6.33 12.03 8.66
C GLU A 36 -7.63 11.51 8.01
N LYS A 37 -7.83 10.18 8.03
CA LYS A 37 -8.92 9.52 7.29
C LYS A 37 -9.47 8.32 8.04
N ARG A 38 -10.79 8.12 7.99
CA ARG A 38 -11.43 6.84 8.38
C ARG A 38 -11.05 5.74 7.40
N GLY A 39 -11.16 4.48 7.83
CA GLY A 39 -10.79 3.31 7.01
C GLY A 39 -11.45 3.29 5.62
N TYR A 40 -12.75 3.57 5.55
CA TYR A 40 -13.47 3.68 4.27
C TYR A 40 -12.99 4.84 3.39
N GLN A 41 -12.57 5.96 3.98
CA GLN A 41 -12.04 7.11 3.24
C GLN A 41 -10.66 6.79 2.65
N VAL A 42 -9.80 6.06 3.38
CA VAL A 42 -8.53 5.54 2.83
C VAL A 42 -8.80 4.61 1.65
N TYR A 43 -9.74 3.68 1.78
CA TYR A 43 -10.14 2.79 0.69
C TYR A 43 -10.59 3.57 -0.55
N ARG A 44 -11.53 4.51 -0.39
CA ARG A 44 -12.05 5.32 -1.50
C ARG A 44 -10.97 6.15 -2.15
N TYR A 45 -10.06 6.72 -1.37
CA TYR A 45 -8.94 7.49 -1.88
C TYR A 45 -8.06 6.64 -2.82
N ILE A 46 -7.70 5.43 -2.40
CA ILE A 46 -6.82 4.53 -3.15
C ILE A 46 -7.51 4.02 -4.42
N VAL A 47 -8.75 3.54 -4.32
CA VAL A 47 -9.49 3.01 -5.48
C VAL A 47 -9.82 4.10 -6.51
N ASN A 48 -10.03 5.34 -6.07
CA ASN A 48 -10.29 6.45 -6.99
C ASN A 48 -9.02 6.94 -7.69
N LYS A 49 -7.88 7.03 -6.99
CA LYS A 49 -6.62 7.49 -7.58
C LYS A 49 -5.96 6.44 -8.45
N ILE A 50 -6.23 5.17 -8.19
CA ILE A 50 -5.50 4.05 -8.77
C ILE A 50 -6.54 3.04 -9.19
N ARG A 51 -6.60 2.73 -10.48
CA ARG A 51 -7.55 1.77 -11.07
C ARG A 51 -7.24 0.32 -10.69
N LEU A 52 -6.75 0.10 -9.47
CA LEU A 52 -6.37 -1.18 -8.92
C LEU A 52 -7.55 -1.76 -8.13
N LYS A 53 -7.95 -2.99 -8.48
CA LYS A 53 -9.02 -3.69 -7.77
C LYS A 53 -8.47 -4.23 -6.45
N VAL A 54 -8.76 -3.53 -5.36
CA VAL A 54 -8.50 -4.03 -4.01
C VAL A 54 -9.82 -4.24 -3.28
N SER A 55 -9.94 -5.34 -2.54
CA SER A 55 -11.11 -5.54 -1.70
C SER A 55 -11.04 -4.68 -0.42
N LEU A 56 -12.20 -4.35 0.14
CA LEU A 56 -12.26 -3.61 1.40
C LEU A 56 -11.65 -4.40 2.57
N SER A 57 -11.80 -5.73 2.58
CA SER A 57 -11.20 -6.61 3.61
C SER A 57 -9.67 -6.63 3.51
N THR A 58 -9.11 -6.68 2.30
CA THR A 58 -7.66 -6.53 2.08
C THR A 58 -7.18 -5.18 2.61
N MET A 59 -7.92 -4.10 2.36
CA MET A 59 -7.57 -2.77 2.87
C MET A 59 -7.52 -2.72 4.41
N TYR A 60 -8.53 -3.28 5.08
CA TYR A 60 -8.55 -3.36 6.55
C TYR A 60 -7.44 -4.25 7.11
N THR A 61 -7.06 -5.30 6.40
CA THR A 61 -5.91 -6.14 6.77
C THR A 61 -4.62 -5.33 6.74
N LEU A 62 -4.37 -4.56 5.67
CA LEU A 62 -3.18 -3.71 5.54
C LEU A 62 -3.17 -2.56 6.57
N LEU A 63 -4.32 -1.95 6.85
CA LEU A 63 -4.45 -0.94 7.92
C LEU A 63 -4.11 -1.53 9.28
N LYS A 64 -4.58 -2.74 9.58
CA LYS A 64 -4.24 -3.45 10.82
C LYS A 64 -2.74 -3.74 10.88
N GLU A 65 -2.13 -4.27 9.82
CA GLU A 65 -0.68 -4.53 9.77
C GLU A 65 0.15 -3.27 10.03
N LEU A 66 -0.17 -2.17 9.36
CA LEU A 66 0.55 -0.90 9.52
C LEU A 66 0.39 -0.33 10.93
N LYS A 67 -0.80 -0.49 11.53
CA LYS A 67 -1.08 -0.09 12.90
C LYS A 67 -0.30 -0.94 13.91
N ASP A 68 -0.35 -2.25 13.77
CA ASP A 68 0.36 -3.20 14.65
C ASP A 68 1.89 -3.02 14.58
N LYS A 69 2.39 -2.41 13.51
CA LYS A 69 3.81 -2.05 13.32
C LYS A 69 4.12 -0.57 13.55
N ASP A 70 3.19 0.21 14.08
CA ASP A 70 3.36 1.62 14.46
C ASP A 70 3.70 2.57 13.29
N PHE A 71 3.33 2.23 12.05
CA PHE A 71 3.41 3.18 10.93
C PHE A 71 2.22 4.13 10.90
N ILE A 72 1.09 3.71 11.47
CA ILE A 72 -0.14 4.51 11.61
C ILE A 72 -0.73 4.25 12.99
N VAL A 73 -1.56 5.16 13.48
CA VAL A 73 -2.38 4.96 14.68
C VAL A 73 -3.85 5.13 14.33
N ASN A 74 -4.74 4.52 15.12
CA ASN A 74 -6.17 4.70 14.99
C ASN A 74 -6.71 5.32 16.29
N ILE A 75 -7.30 6.51 16.18
CA ILE A 75 -7.94 7.24 17.28
C ILE A 75 -9.41 7.36 16.90
N GLU A 76 -10.29 6.67 17.65
CA GLU A 76 -11.75 6.72 17.45
C GLU A 76 -12.20 6.42 16.00
N GLY A 77 -11.52 5.49 15.33
CA GLY A 77 -11.84 5.11 13.95
C GLY A 77 -11.26 6.02 12.88
N VAL A 78 -10.49 7.03 13.25
CA VAL A 78 -9.70 7.89 12.35
C VAL A 78 -8.25 7.41 12.37
N TYR A 79 -7.66 7.22 11.19
CA TYR A 79 -6.25 6.84 11.05
C TYR A 79 -5.38 8.07 10.89
N HIS A 80 -4.24 8.06 11.58
CA HIS A 80 -3.23 9.11 11.57
C HIS A 80 -1.88 8.51 11.21
N LEU A 81 -1.05 9.28 10.52
CA LEU A 81 0.32 8.89 10.21
C LEU A 81 1.21 9.14 11.44
N THR A 82 1.98 8.14 11.85
CA THR A 82 2.99 8.31 12.91
C THR A 82 4.27 8.91 12.34
N GLU A 83 5.20 9.28 13.22
CA GLU A 83 6.53 9.72 12.77
C GLU A 83 7.30 8.61 12.05
N LYS A 84 7.18 7.37 12.53
CA LYS A 84 7.73 6.19 11.85
C LYS A 84 7.11 6.01 10.46
N GLY A 85 5.80 6.21 10.32
CA GLY A 85 5.09 6.23 9.03
C GLY A 85 5.63 7.29 8.06
N ARG A 86 5.80 8.53 8.54
CA ARG A 86 6.36 9.64 7.74
C ARG A 86 7.76 9.30 7.24
N LYS A 87 8.65 8.90 8.13
CA LYS A 87 10.03 8.55 7.79
C LYS A 87 10.11 7.38 6.80
N ALA A 88 9.24 6.38 6.94
CA ALA A 88 9.14 5.27 5.99
C ALA A 88 8.75 5.74 4.59
N LEU A 89 7.76 6.63 4.49
CA LEU A 89 7.34 7.20 3.21
C LEU A 89 8.44 8.05 2.57
N GLU A 90 9.18 8.85 3.34
CA GLU A 90 10.32 9.63 2.83
C GLU A 90 11.47 8.76 2.33
N ILE A 91 11.79 7.67 3.05
CA ILE A 91 12.79 6.70 2.60
C ILE A 91 12.33 6.04 1.29
N PHE A 92 11.05 5.65 1.20
CA PHE A 92 10.50 5.08 -0.03
C PHE A 92 10.60 6.05 -1.20
N MET A 93 10.18 7.31 -1.04
CA MET A 93 10.21 8.30 -2.13
C MET A 93 11.63 8.57 -2.65
N ARG A 94 12.64 8.57 -1.77
CA ARG A 94 14.04 8.67 -2.19
C ARG A 94 14.45 7.46 -3.03
N LYS A 95 14.24 6.25 -2.52
CA LYS A 95 14.56 5.01 -3.25
C LYS A 95 13.77 4.86 -4.55
N TYR A 96 12.53 5.32 -4.59
CA TYR A 96 11.71 5.29 -5.80
C TYR A 96 12.31 6.15 -6.92
N ASN A 97 12.89 7.31 -6.59
CA ASN A 97 13.59 8.13 -7.58
C ASN A 97 14.83 7.41 -8.14
N ASP A 98 15.57 6.69 -7.29
CA ASP A 98 16.73 5.89 -7.70
C ASP A 98 16.31 4.71 -8.59
N ILE A 99 15.18 4.07 -8.31
CA ILE A 99 14.65 2.98 -9.13
C ILE A 99 14.13 3.52 -10.46
N LYS A 100 13.43 4.66 -10.42
CA LYS A 100 12.81 5.27 -11.60
C LYS A 100 13.85 5.58 -12.69
N SER A 101 15.07 5.97 -12.33
CA SER A 101 16.16 6.24 -13.29
C SER A 101 16.73 4.99 -13.96
N ILE A 102 16.39 3.78 -13.50
CA ILE A 102 16.79 2.52 -14.15
C ILE A 102 15.85 2.20 -15.33
N PHE A 103 14.60 2.66 -15.26
CA PHE A 103 13.55 2.31 -16.23
C PHE A 103 13.17 3.46 -17.17
N ILE A 104 13.65 4.69 -16.90
CA ILE A 104 13.38 5.92 -17.66
C ILE A 104 14.68 6.65 -17.89
#